data_AF-A0A9P9ESU4-F1
#
_entry.id   AF-A0A9P9ESU4-F1
#
_cell.length_a   1.000
_cell.length_b   1.000
_cell.length_c   1.000
_cell.angle_alpha   90.00
_cell.angle_beta   90.00
_cell.angle_gamma   90.00
#
_symmetry.space_group_name_H-M   'P 1'
#
loop_
_entity.id
_entity.type
_entity.pdbx_description
1 polymer ?
#
loop_
_entity_poly.entity_id
_entity_poly.type
_entity_poly.pdbx_seq_one_letter_code
_entity_poly.pdbx_strand_id
1 'polypeptide(L)'
;MTDQLTQIKCGGIVANLEGRNNAFLPDTVPSNTLLELNTRVRRLETTFGITLPPPSLESTWDSLALRICRLKQKTDASNYNKRTIDSDFASMVPDTLEITVETLQLMCSDVNKNNPAPPLPWPKCDDDEMLDVIRQRLCYTAGRNRVVVDSIPISRLEIYAQLIALTLKLEEENPRGMYGPVRPIPAKKACCGCCLCYCHVPVPPIRPNVINVGKRPKKKLSWFKKLAFWRRSTDDTSSVSSKTSSTIVDSVY
;
A
#
# COMPACT_ATOMS: atom_id res chain seq x y z
N MET A 1 21.39 28.05 -4.57
CA MET A 1 20.02 28.07 -5.12
C MET A 1 19.63 26.64 -5.40
N THR A 2 18.65 26.11 -4.68
CA THR A 2 18.11 24.78 -5.01
C THR A 2 17.00 24.92 -6.04
N ASP A 3 17.01 24.02 -7.01
CA ASP A 3 16.02 23.94 -8.07
C ASP A 3 14.63 23.68 -7.49
N GLN A 4 13.64 24.46 -7.91
CA GLN A 4 12.22 24.32 -7.54
C GLN A 4 11.72 22.89 -7.79
N LEU A 5 12.24 22.26 -8.85
CA LEU A 5 11.96 20.86 -9.18
C LEU A 5 12.37 19.89 -8.05
N THR A 6 13.49 20.16 -7.37
CA THR A 6 13.96 19.33 -6.25
C THR A 6 13.00 19.41 -5.08
N GLN A 7 12.48 20.61 -4.80
CA GLN A 7 11.51 20.83 -3.71
C GLN A 7 10.21 20.06 -3.97
N ILE A 8 9.70 20.15 -5.20
CA ILE A 8 8.50 19.44 -5.66
C ILE A 8 8.69 17.92 -5.52
N LYS A 9 9.83 17.39 -6.00
CA LYS A 9 10.13 15.95 -5.90
C LYS A 9 10.23 15.49 -4.45
N CYS A 10 10.91 16.25 -3.59
CA CYS A 10 11.01 15.91 -2.17
C CYS A 10 9.63 15.93 -1.50
N GLY A 11 8.79 16.96 -1.76
CA GLY A 11 7.43 17.05 -1.22
C GLY A 11 6.56 15.85 -1.58
N GLY A 12 6.56 15.45 -2.86
CA GLY A 12 5.85 14.26 -3.33
C GLY A 12 6.34 12.96 -2.65
N ILE A 13 7.66 12.77 -2.55
CA ILE A 13 8.22 11.57 -1.90
C ILE A 13 7.86 11.53 -0.41
N VAL A 14 7.98 12.65 0.30
CA VAL A 14 7.60 12.74 1.72
C VAL A 14 6.12 12.44 1.91
N ALA A 15 5.24 13.01 1.08
CA ALA A 15 3.81 12.72 1.13
C ALA A 15 3.52 11.22 0.87
N ASN A 16 4.21 10.58 -0.07
CA ASN A 16 4.08 9.14 -0.30
C ASN A 16 4.50 8.31 0.93
N LEU A 17 5.61 8.68 1.56
CA LEU A 17 6.06 8.03 2.80
C LEU A 17 5.06 8.26 3.94
N GLU A 18 4.49 9.45 4.09
CA GLU A 18 3.44 9.72 5.07
C GLU A 18 2.22 8.83 4.83
N GLY A 19 1.77 8.69 3.58
CA GLY A 19 0.68 7.81 3.20
C GLY A 19 0.94 6.35 3.58
N ARG A 20 2.11 5.81 3.21
CA ARG A 20 2.50 4.42 3.50
C ARG A 20 2.49 4.08 4.99
N ASN A 21 2.74 5.08 5.82
CA ASN A 21 2.82 4.93 7.27
C ASN A 21 1.54 5.34 8.00
N ASN A 22 0.48 5.69 7.26
CA ASN A 22 -0.75 6.28 7.80
C ASN A 22 -0.45 7.50 8.70
N ALA A 23 0.62 8.23 8.41
CA ALA A 23 0.90 9.50 9.05
C ALA A 23 -0.08 10.56 8.54
N PHE A 24 -0.24 11.63 9.30
CA PHE A 24 -1.12 12.72 8.93
C PHE A 24 -0.47 13.62 7.88
N LEU A 25 -1.15 13.82 6.74
CA LEU A 25 -0.82 14.87 5.79
C LEU A 25 -1.34 16.20 6.35
N PRO A 26 -0.54 17.28 6.39
CA PRO A 26 -1.00 18.58 6.89
C PRO A 26 -2.28 19.06 6.18
N ASP A 27 -3.23 19.62 6.95
CA ASP A 27 -4.51 20.16 6.42
C ASP A 27 -4.33 21.48 5.66
N THR A 28 -3.24 22.20 5.94
CA THR A 28 -2.90 23.47 5.30
C THR A 28 -2.24 23.24 3.94
N VAL A 29 -2.07 24.31 3.15
CA VAL A 29 -1.21 24.27 1.95
C VAL A 29 0.13 23.66 2.36
N PRO A 30 0.49 22.48 1.85
CA PRO A 30 1.70 21.79 2.28
C PRO A 30 2.88 22.49 1.62
N SER A 31 3.66 23.25 2.39
CA SER A 31 4.80 23.95 1.82
C SER A 31 5.98 23.00 1.61
N ASN A 32 6.61 23.18 0.46
CA ASN A 32 7.79 22.43 0.04
C ASN A 32 9.09 23.08 0.51
N THR A 33 8.99 24.04 1.45
CA THR A 33 10.18 24.66 2.03
C THR A 33 10.99 23.62 2.78
N LEU A 34 12.31 23.82 2.78
CA LEU A 34 13.26 22.92 3.42
C LEU A 34 12.93 22.70 4.91
N LEU A 35 12.48 23.74 5.62
CA LEU A 35 12.13 23.67 7.04
C LEU A 35 10.91 22.76 7.28
N GLU A 36 9.86 22.90 6.48
CA GLU A 36 8.65 22.10 6.62
C GLU A 36 8.89 20.64 6.25
N LEU A 37 9.59 20.39 5.14
CA LEU A 37 9.98 19.04 4.74
C LEU A 37 10.85 18.37 5.81
N ASN A 38 11.81 19.09 6.40
CA ASN A 38 12.60 18.58 7.52
C ASN A 38 11.74 18.19 8.72
N THR A 39 10.76 19.02 9.06
CA THR A 39 9.82 18.76 10.17
C THR A 39 9.02 17.48 9.90
N ARG A 40 8.47 17.34 8.69
CA ARG A 40 7.72 16.15 8.26
C ARG A 40 8.57 14.89 8.31
N VAL A 41 9.80 14.95 7.79
CA VAL A 41 10.76 13.83 7.84
C VAL A 41 11.13 13.45 9.28
N ARG A 42 11.34 14.41 10.19
CA ARG A 42 11.62 14.13 11.62
C ARG A 42 10.46 13.38 12.28
N ARG A 43 9.21 13.74 11.96
CA ARG A 43 8.04 13.00 12.46
C ARG A 43 8.06 11.55 11.97
N LEU A 44 8.33 11.33 10.68
CA LEU A 44 8.43 9.98 10.12
C LEU A 44 9.55 9.16 10.76
N GLU A 45 10.75 9.73 10.91
CA GLU A 45 11.88 9.07 11.58
C GLU A 45 11.55 8.64 13.00
N THR A 46 10.83 9.50 13.74
CA THR A 46 10.33 9.20 15.08
C THR A 46 9.38 8.01 15.06
N THR A 47 8.42 7.98 14.13
CA THR A 47 7.51 6.84 13.93
C THR A 47 8.26 5.54 13.65
N PHE A 48 9.38 5.60 12.93
CA PHE A 48 10.19 4.44 12.62
C PHE A 48 11.25 4.10 13.67
N GLY A 49 11.41 4.88 14.74
CA GLY A 49 12.52 4.72 15.69
C GLY A 49 13.90 4.77 15.02
N ILE A 50 14.07 5.61 13.99
CA ILE A 50 15.38 5.84 13.37
C ILE A 50 16.12 6.85 14.24
N THR A 51 17.09 6.37 15.01
CA THR A 51 18.09 7.22 15.64
C THR A 51 19.20 7.51 14.64
N LEU A 52 19.25 8.74 14.14
CA LEU A 52 20.30 9.18 13.22
C LEU A 52 21.67 9.14 13.94
N PRO A 53 22.75 8.61 13.33
CA PRO A 53 24.09 8.93 13.81
C PRO A 53 24.35 10.44 13.60
N PRO A 54 25.13 11.11 14.48
CA PRO A 54 25.57 12.48 14.24
C PRO A 54 26.54 12.43 13.05
N PRO A 55 26.30 13.10 11.90
CA PRO A 55 25.91 14.51 11.81
C PRO A 55 24.82 14.79 10.74
N SER A 56 23.65 15.31 11.11
CA SER A 56 22.74 15.97 10.13
C SER A 56 21.58 16.74 10.81
N LEU A 57 21.84 17.38 11.95
CA LEU A 57 20.84 18.31 12.53
C LEU A 57 20.65 19.56 11.66
N GLU A 58 21.61 19.83 10.78
CA GLU A 58 21.55 20.92 9.81
C GLU A 58 20.43 20.67 8.80
N SER A 59 19.56 21.67 8.68
CA SER A 59 18.48 21.73 7.71
C SER A 59 19.06 22.10 6.34
N THR A 60 19.79 21.17 5.71
CA THR A 60 20.29 21.28 4.32
C THR A 60 19.56 20.30 3.40
N TRP A 61 19.56 20.57 2.09
CA TRP A 61 18.92 19.68 1.11
C TRP A 61 19.60 18.31 1.01
N ASP A 62 20.93 18.26 1.12
CA ASP A 62 21.68 17.00 1.11
C ASP A 62 21.34 16.12 2.33
N SER A 63 21.28 16.76 3.51
CA SER A 63 20.83 16.13 4.75
C SER A 63 19.41 15.57 4.62
N LEU A 64 18.49 16.36 4.05
CA LEU A 64 17.12 15.94 3.80
C LEU A 64 17.04 14.75 2.82
N ALA A 65 17.74 14.81 1.70
CA ALA A 65 17.73 13.77 0.68
C ALA A 65 18.24 12.42 1.21
N LEU A 66 19.33 12.44 1.98
CA LEU A 66 19.88 11.24 2.64
C LEU A 66 18.88 10.62 3.62
N ARG A 67 18.20 11.45 4.42
CA ARG A 67 17.19 11.01 5.40
C ARG A 67 15.96 10.43 4.72
N ILE A 68 15.48 11.06 3.65
CA ILE A 68 14.39 10.53 2.80
C ILE A 68 14.78 9.18 2.20
N CYS A 69 15.99 9.04 1.65
CA CYS A 69 16.46 7.78 1.07
C CYS A 69 16.47 6.64 2.11
N ARG A 70 16.95 6.91 3.32
CA ARG A 70 16.94 5.93 4.42
C ARG A 70 15.53 5.52 4.82
N LEU A 71 14.61 6.49 4.94
CA LEU A 71 13.20 6.21 5.21
C LEU A 71 12.57 5.35 4.11
N LYS A 72 12.86 5.64 2.84
CA LYS A 72 12.39 4.87 1.69
C LYS A 72 12.89 3.43 1.75
N GLN A 73 14.19 3.21 1.97
CA GLN A 73 14.78 1.88 2.11
C GLN A 73 14.13 1.08 3.25
N LYS A 74 13.93 1.71 4.41
CA LYS A 74 13.28 1.06 5.56
C LYS A 74 11.82 0.70 5.29
N THR A 75 11.09 1.60 4.63
CA THR A 75 9.68 1.40 4.26
C THR A 75 9.54 0.29 3.21
N ASP A 76 10.47 0.22 2.26
CA ASP A 76 10.48 -0.77 1.19
C ASP A 76 10.86 -2.17 1.69
N ALA A 77 11.81 -2.28 2.64
CA ALA A 77 12.20 -3.56 3.24
C ALA A 77 11.04 -4.24 4.00
N SER A 78 10.04 -3.47 4.42
CA SER A 78 8.86 -3.96 5.16
C SER A 78 7.73 -4.47 4.26
N ASN A 79 7.73 -4.10 2.96
CA ASN A 79 6.57 -4.31 2.09
C ASN A 79 6.89 -5.22 0.89
N TYR A 80 6.37 -6.45 0.92
CA TYR A 80 6.53 -7.44 -0.16
C TYR A 80 5.55 -7.27 -1.33
N ASN A 81 4.44 -6.56 -1.14
CA ASN A 81 3.41 -6.40 -2.18
C ASN A 81 3.43 -4.97 -2.72
N LYS A 82 4.38 -4.69 -3.62
CA LYS A 82 4.44 -3.41 -4.35
C LYS A 82 3.61 -3.53 -5.62
N ARG A 83 2.78 -2.52 -5.89
CA ARG A 83 2.11 -2.34 -7.20
C ARG A 83 2.66 -1.11 -7.85
N THR A 84 3.02 -1.17 -9.11
CA THR A 84 3.52 -0.02 -9.86
C THR A 84 2.39 0.61 -10.66
N ILE A 85 2.44 1.94 -10.78
CA ILE A 85 1.62 2.70 -11.71
C ILE A 85 2.40 2.76 -13.02
N ASP A 86 1.78 2.35 -14.11
CA ASP A 86 2.39 2.51 -15.43
C ASP A 86 2.48 4.00 -15.79
N SER A 87 3.68 4.48 -16.14
CA SER A 87 3.91 5.86 -16.54
C SER A 87 3.44 6.15 -17.97
N ASP A 88 3.15 5.12 -18.76
CA ASP A 88 2.91 5.25 -20.20
C ASP A 88 1.57 5.93 -20.55
N PHE A 89 0.65 6.07 -19.58
CA PHE A 89 -0.65 6.73 -19.77
C PHE A 89 -0.52 8.18 -20.25
N ALA A 90 0.53 8.90 -19.85
CA ALA A 90 0.72 10.29 -20.27
C ALA A 90 0.83 10.42 -21.79
N SER A 91 1.36 9.40 -22.48
CA SER A 91 1.49 9.38 -23.94
C SER A 91 0.17 9.14 -24.68
N MET A 92 -0.85 8.64 -23.98
CA MET A 92 -2.17 8.33 -24.54
C MET A 92 -3.16 9.50 -24.42
N VAL A 93 -2.81 10.54 -23.66
CA VAL A 93 -3.67 11.69 -23.44
C VAL A 93 -3.49 12.67 -24.61
N PRO A 94 -4.57 13.09 -25.30
CA PRO A 94 -4.46 14.04 -26.41
C PRO A 94 -3.92 15.40 -25.94
N ASP A 95 -3.02 16.00 -26.71
CA ASP A 95 -2.46 17.34 -26.43
C ASP A 95 -3.53 18.45 -26.44
N THR A 96 -4.69 18.20 -27.05
CA THR A 96 -5.84 19.12 -27.09
C THR A 96 -6.69 19.11 -25.82
N LEU A 97 -6.40 18.22 -24.86
CA LEU A 97 -7.17 18.13 -23.63
C LEU A 97 -6.79 19.27 -22.67
N GLU A 98 -7.72 20.19 -22.44
CA GLU A 98 -7.55 21.22 -21.42
C GLU A 98 -7.74 20.65 -20.02
N ILE A 99 -6.63 20.40 -19.32
CA ILE A 99 -6.62 19.90 -17.95
C ILE A 99 -6.61 21.08 -16.98
N THR A 100 -7.77 21.37 -16.39
CA THR A 100 -7.93 22.41 -15.37
C THR A 100 -7.59 21.92 -13.96
N VAL A 101 -7.28 22.83 -13.04
CA VAL A 101 -6.99 22.51 -11.64
C VAL A 101 -8.21 21.91 -10.95
N GLU A 102 -9.41 22.39 -11.24
CA GLU A 102 -10.67 21.89 -10.69
C GLU A 102 -10.91 20.43 -11.11
N THR A 103 -10.59 20.09 -12.36
CA THR A 103 -10.69 18.72 -12.87
C THR A 103 -9.79 17.79 -12.07
N LEU A 104 -8.55 18.20 -11.83
CA LEU A 104 -7.58 17.45 -11.02
C LEU A 104 -8.01 17.32 -9.55
N GLN A 105 -8.58 18.36 -8.96
CA GLN A 105 -9.13 18.32 -7.59
C GLN A 105 -10.27 17.31 -7.48
N LEU A 106 -11.24 17.35 -8.40
CA LEU A 106 -12.38 16.43 -8.42
C LEU A 106 -11.90 14.98 -8.50
N MET A 107 -11.01 14.68 -9.45
CA MET A 107 -10.42 13.34 -9.59
C MET A 107 -9.67 12.92 -8.33
N CYS A 108 -8.85 13.79 -7.76
CA CYS A 108 -8.11 13.49 -6.52
C CYS A 108 -9.04 13.27 -5.32
N SER A 109 -10.17 13.97 -5.25
CA SER A 109 -11.22 13.72 -4.26
C SER A 109 -11.90 12.36 -4.48
N ASP A 110 -12.17 11.99 -5.72
CA ASP A 110 -12.81 10.71 -6.07
C ASP A 110 -11.95 9.51 -5.71
N VAL A 111 -10.65 9.55 -6.01
CA VAL A 111 -9.68 8.51 -5.59
C VAL A 111 -9.72 8.32 -4.06
N ASN A 112 -9.94 9.41 -3.31
CA ASN A 112 -10.00 9.37 -1.85
C ASN A 112 -11.35 8.91 -1.28
N LYS A 113 -12.45 8.86 -2.06
CA LYS A 113 -13.77 8.43 -1.56
C LYS A 113 -13.77 6.98 -1.04
N ASN A 114 -12.89 6.15 -1.59
CA ASN A 114 -12.74 4.75 -1.16
C ASN A 114 -11.94 4.61 0.14
N ASN A 115 -11.39 5.70 0.68
CA ASN A 115 -10.68 5.71 1.95
C ASN A 115 -11.63 6.06 3.11
N PRO A 116 -11.53 5.38 4.27
CA PRO A 116 -12.34 5.68 5.46
C PRO A 116 -11.93 6.98 6.17
N ALA A 117 -10.97 7.74 5.64
CA ALA A 117 -10.52 8.99 6.23
C ALA A 117 -11.49 10.12 5.85
N PRO A 118 -11.76 11.08 6.76
CA PRO A 118 -12.55 12.25 6.41
C PRO A 118 -11.90 13.00 5.25
N PRO A 119 -12.70 13.52 4.30
CA PRO A 119 -12.16 14.28 3.18
C PRO A 119 -11.43 15.52 3.69
N LEU A 120 -10.17 15.70 3.24
CA LEU A 120 -9.38 16.86 3.59
C LEU A 120 -9.92 18.08 2.82
N PRO A 121 -10.29 19.18 3.50
CA PRO A 121 -10.78 20.38 2.82
C PRO A 121 -9.71 20.90 1.86
N TRP A 122 -10.12 21.38 0.68
CA TRP A 122 -9.18 22.01 -0.25
C TRP A 122 -8.78 23.39 0.29
N PRO A 123 -7.47 23.72 0.35
CA PRO A 123 -7.03 25.03 0.80
C PRO A 123 -7.44 26.11 -0.22
N LYS A 124 -7.53 27.36 0.22
CA LYS A 124 -7.72 28.51 -0.67
C LYS A 124 -6.34 29.04 -1.04
N CYS A 125 -5.84 28.69 -2.22
CA CYS A 125 -4.55 29.12 -2.76
C CYS A 125 -4.65 29.34 -4.27
N ASP A 126 -3.58 29.83 -4.88
CA ASP A 126 -3.50 29.95 -6.34
C ASP A 126 -3.34 28.58 -7.03
N ASP A 127 -3.39 28.59 -8.37
CA ASP A 127 -3.32 27.38 -9.19
C ASP A 127 -2.00 26.62 -9.02
N ASP A 128 -0.87 27.31 -8.92
CA ASP A 128 0.44 26.67 -8.85
C ASP A 128 0.64 26.00 -7.48
N GLU A 129 0.27 26.69 -6.40
CA GLU A 129 0.21 26.13 -5.06
C GLU A 129 -0.79 24.97 -4.98
N MET A 130 -1.92 25.07 -5.70
CA MET A 130 -2.91 24.00 -5.74
C MET A 130 -2.39 22.75 -6.46
N LEU A 131 -1.59 22.90 -7.53
CA LEU A 131 -0.93 21.76 -8.17
C LEU A 131 0.02 21.05 -7.21
N ASP A 132 0.75 21.79 -6.38
CA ASP A 132 1.58 21.24 -5.31
C ASP A 132 0.74 20.46 -4.28
N VAL A 133 -0.41 20.99 -3.87
CA VAL A 133 -1.36 20.32 -2.98
C VAL A 133 -1.86 19.01 -3.60
N ILE A 134 -2.33 19.05 -4.85
CA ILE A 134 -2.88 17.89 -5.56
C ILE A 134 -1.80 16.82 -5.71
N ARG A 135 -0.59 17.19 -6.13
CA ARG A 135 0.54 16.26 -6.29
C ARG A 135 0.88 15.56 -4.99
N GLN A 136 0.93 16.29 -3.89
CA GLN A 136 1.20 15.70 -2.57
C GLN A 136 0.06 14.80 -2.11
N ARG A 137 -1.21 15.19 -2.32
CA ARG A 137 -2.37 14.33 -2.02
C ARG A 137 -2.37 13.05 -2.86
N LEU A 138 -2.12 13.14 -4.16
CA LEU A 138 -1.95 11.99 -5.05
C LEU A 138 -0.87 11.03 -4.51
N CYS A 139 0.31 11.56 -4.21
CA CYS A 139 1.42 10.77 -3.69
C CYS A 139 1.08 10.12 -2.34
N TYR A 140 0.43 10.85 -1.45
CA TYR A 140 -0.06 10.36 -0.17
C TYR A 140 -1.08 9.23 -0.35
N THR A 141 -2.08 9.42 -1.20
CA THR A 141 -3.11 8.41 -1.47
C THR A 141 -2.52 7.15 -2.10
N ALA A 142 -1.59 7.30 -3.05
CA ALA A 142 -0.87 6.15 -3.60
C ALA A 142 -0.09 5.41 -2.51
N GLY A 143 0.64 6.14 -1.65
CA GLY A 143 1.39 5.57 -0.55
C GLY A 143 0.51 4.80 0.43
N ARG A 144 -0.63 5.38 0.81
CA ARG A 144 -1.62 4.77 1.73
C ARG A 144 -2.18 3.46 1.19
N ASN A 145 -2.40 3.38 -0.12
CA ASN A 145 -2.85 2.17 -0.81
C ASN A 145 -1.70 1.24 -1.23
N ARG A 146 -0.47 1.50 -0.77
CA ARG A 146 0.75 0.72 -1.09
C ARG A 146 1.04 0.62 -2.59
N VAL A 147 0.59 1.63 -3.34
CA VAL A 147 0.91 1.81 -4.75
C VAL A 147 2.22 2.61 -4.85
N VAL A 148 3.13 2.10 -5.66
CA VAL A 148 4.41 2.70 -6.00
C VAL A 148 4.17 3.72 -7.11
N VAL A 149 4.53 4.96 -6.80
CA VAL A 149 4.62 6.03 -7.78
C VAL A 149 6.08 6.06 -8.24
N ASP A 150 6.32 5.71 -9.50
CA ASP A 150 7.68 5.56 -10.04
C ASP A 150 8.40 6.92 -10.19
N SER A 151 7.63 7.96 -10.54
CA SER A 151 8.10 9.33 -10.65
C SER A 151 7.09 10.32 -10.07
N ILE A 152 7.58 11.36 -9.41
CA ILE A 152 6.71 12.44 -8.92
C ILE A 152 6.25 13.26 -10.14
N PRO A 153 4.93 13.37 -10.39
CA PRO A 153 4.43 14.04 -11.59
C PRO A 153 4.66 15.54 -11.45
N ILE A 154 5.29 16.18 -12.43
CA ILE A 154 5.64 17.59 -12.41
C ILE A 154 4.58 18.41 -13.15
N SER A 155 4.17 17.97 -14.34
CA SER A 155 3.20 18.67 -15.18
C SER A 155 1.75 18.33 -14.85
N ARG A 156 0.79 19.17 -15.28
CA ARG A 156 -0.66 18.90 -15.16
C ARG A 156 -1.05 17.58 -15.84
N LEU A 157 -0.47 17.32 -17.00
CA LEU A 157 -0.68 16.10 -17.78
C LEU A 157 -0.21 14.85 -17.03
N GLU A 158 0.98 14.92 -16.42
CA GLU A 158 1.51 13.81 -15.62
C GLU A 158 0.65 13.56 -14.38
N ILE A 159 0.18 14.62 -13.70
CA ILE A 159 -0.72 14.50 -12.54
C ILE A 159 -2.02 13.80 -12.97
N TYR A 160 -2.61 14.23 -14.08
CA TYR A 160 -3.82 13.63 -14.63
C TYR A 160 -3.65 12.14 -14.96
N ALA A 161 -2.59 11.80 -15.71
CA ALA A 161 -2.29 10.43 -16.10
C ALA A 161 -2.10 9.52 -14.87
N GLN A 162 -1.37 10.01 -13.85
CA GLN A 162 -1.16 9.25 -12.61
C GLN A 162 -2.44 9.11 -11.78
N LEU A 163 -3.31 10.12 -11.76
CA LEU A 163 -4.62 10.01 -11.09
C LEU A 163 -5.47 8.92 -11.72
N ILE A 164 -5.56 8.86 -13.06
CA ILE A 164 -6.28 7.80 -13.77
C ILE A 164 -5.70 6.43 -13.42
N ALA A 165 -4.38 6.30 -13.57
CA ALA A 165 -3.72 5.02 -13.38
C ALA A 165 -3.82 4.55 -11.91
N LEU A 166 -3.80 5.48 -10.95
CA LEU A 166 -4.11 5.18 -9.56
C LEU A 166 -5.56 4.72 -9.36
N THR A 167 -6.56 5.40 -9.95
CA THR A 167 -7.96 5.00 -9.89
C THR A 167 -8.15 3.57 -10.38
N LEU A 168 -7.65 3.24 -11.57
CA LEU A 168 -7.73 1.91 -12.16
C LEU A 168 -7.08 0.85 -11.25
N LYS A 169 -5.93 1.17 -10.65
CA LYS A 169 -5.24 0.27 -9.71
C LYS A 169 -6.01 0.03 -8.41
N LEU A 170 -6.78 1.00 -7.94
CA LEU A 170 -7.65 0.83 -6.77
C LEU A 170 -8.93 0.05 -7.10
N GLU A 171 -9.42 0.16 -8.35
CA GLU A 171 -10.56 -0.62 -8.84
C GLU A 171 -10.21 -2.11 -9.01
N GLU A 172 -9.00 -2.44 -9.50
CA GLU A 172 -8.50 -3.83 -9.59
C GLU A 172 -8.61 -4.58 -8.24
N GLU A 173 -8.41 -3.88 -7.12
CA GLU A 173 -8.47 -4.45 -5.78
C GLU A 173 -9.88 -4.67 -5.24
N ASN A 174 -10.86 -3.98 -5.81
CA ASN A 174 -12.27 -4.06 -5.43
C ASN A 174 -13.07 -4.74 -6.54
N PRO A 175 -12.97 -6.07 -6.73
CA PRO A 175 -13.94 -6.82 -7.55
C PRO A 175 -15.32 -6.90 -6.89
N ARG A 176 -15.67 -5.98 -5.97
CA ARG A 176 -17.00 -5.81 -5.39
C ARG A 176 -17.96 -5.15 -6.38
N GLY A 177 -17.95 -5.66 -7.61
CA GLY A 177 -19.04 -5.59 -8.58
C GLY A 177 -19.48 -6.99 -9.03
N MET A 178 -18.86 -8.08 -8.55
CA MET A 178 -19.39 -9.42 -8.76
C MET A 178 -20.17 -9.87 -7.54
N TYR A 179 -21.47 -10.04 -7.77
CA TYR A 179 -22.41 -10.85 -7.02
C TYR A 179 -21.85 -12.26 -6.77
N GLY A 180 -20.92 -12.40 -5.83
CA GLY A 180 -20.70 -13.68 -5.16
C GLY A 180 -21.99 -14.03 -4.41
N PRO A 181 -22.47 -15.28 -4.45
CA PRO A 181 -23.67 -15.65 -3.73
C PRO A 181 -23.49 -15.23 -2.26
N VAL A 182 -24.45 -14.44 -1.77
CA VAL A 182 -24.54 -14.05 -0.36
C VAL A 182 -24.43 -15.33 0.44
N ARG A 183 -23.28 -15.58 1.06
CA ARG A 183 -23.16 -16.72 1.96
C ARG A 183 -24.13 -16.45 3.10
N PRO A 184 -25.12 -17.32 3.35
CA PRO A 184 -26.07 -17.09 4.42
C PRO A 184 -25.27 -16.94 5.71
N ILE A 185 -25.41 -15.77 6.34
CA ILE A 185 -24.87 -15.55 7.67
C ILE A 185 -25.54 -16.60 8.55
N PRO A 186 -24.79 -17.52 9.18
CA PRO A 186 -25.41 -18.49 10.08
C PRO A 186 -26.07 -17.70 11.19
N ALA A 187 -27.41 -17.76 11.25
CA ALA A 187 -28.18 -17.15 12.32
C ALA A 187 -27.60 -17.66 13.64
N LYS A 188 -27.08 -16.75 14.46
CA LYS A 188 -26.71 -17.07 15.84
C LYS A 188 -28.00 -17.50 16.52
N LYS A 189 -28.16 -18.81 16.73
CA LYS A 189 -29.29 -19.35 17.47
C LYS A 189 -29.34 -18.62 18.81
N ALA A 190 -30.45 -17.95 19.09
CA ALA A 190 -30.74 -17.46 20.43
C ALA A 190 -30.66 -18.65 21.37
N CYS A 191 -29.80 -18.56 22.39
CA CYS A 191 -29.74 -19.58 23.42
C CYS A 191 -31.11 -19.61 24.12
N CYS A 192 -31.75 -20.77 24.19
CA CYS A 192 -33.08 -20.94 24.77
C CYS A 192 -33.11 -20.79 26.32
N GLY A 193 -32.03 -20.31 26.94
CA GLY A 193 -31.96 -20.10 28.38
C GLY A 193 -31.96 -21.38 29.24
N CYS A 194 -31.91 -22.58 28.65
CA CYS A 194 -32.10 -23.84 29.39
C CYS A 194 -30.83 -24.64 29.70
N CYS A 195 -29.63 -24.20 29.31
CA CYS A 195 -28.44 -25.07 29.38
C CYS A 195 -27.26 -24.39 30.09
N LEU A 196 -26.72 -25.07 31.11
CA LEU A 196 -25.49 -24.80 31.87
C LEU A 196 -24.23 -24.78 30.98
N CYS A 197 -24.15 -23.84 30.04
CA CYS A 197 -22.95 -23.60 29.24
C CYS A 197 -21.97 -22.77 30.07
N TYR A 198 -20.70 -23.17 30.15
CA TYR A 198 -19.61 -22.43 30.82
C TYR A 198 -19.31 -21.03 30.25
N CYS A 199 -20.16 -20.50 29.36
CA CYS A 199 -20.01 -19.21 28.68
C CYS A 199 -20.44 -18.01 29.52
N HIS A 200 -20.95 -18.21 30.74
CA HIS A 200 -21.47 -17.15 31.61
C HIS A 200 -20.93 -17.16 33.05
N VAL A 201 -19.80 -17.82 33.33
CA VAL A 201 -19.14 -17.63 34.63
C VAL A 201 -18.42 -16.27 34.60
N PRO A 202 -18.82 -15.26 35.38
CA PRO A 202 -18.10 -13.99 35.43
C PRO A 202 -16.71 -14.24 36.00
N VAL A 203 -15.69 -13.99 35.18
CA VAL A 203 -14.28 -13.99 35.60
C VAL A 203 -14.11 -12.88 36.65
N PRO A 204 -13.67 -13.18 37.89
CA PRO A 204 -13.45 -12.12 38.88
C PRO A 204 -12.27 -11.23 38.46
N PRO A 205 -12.29 -9.93 38.82
CA PRO A 205 -11.32 -8.96 38.35
C PRO A 205 -9.91 -9.27 38.88
N ILE A 206 -8.98 -9.53 37.96
CA ILE A 206 -7.55 -9.73 38.23
C ILE A 206 -6.93 -8.35 38.54
N ARG A 207 -6.54 -8.13 39.80
CA ARG A 207 -5.63 -7.03 40.19
C ARG A 207 -4.21 -7.38 39.74
N PRO A 208 -3.40 -6.45 39.19
CA PRO A 208 -1.98 -6.67 39.08
C PRO A 208 -1.24 -5.79 40.10
N ASN A 209 -0.75 -6.43 41.17
CA ASN A 209 0.58 -6.12 41.67
C ASN A 209 1.18 -7.45 42.14
N VAL A 210 2.28 -7.86 41.49
CA VAL A 210 3.41 -8.65 42.00
C VAL A 210 4.16 -9.23 40.79
N ILE A 211 5.42 -8.80 40.72
CA ILE A 211 6.49 -9.25 39.85
C ILE A 211 6.63 -10.76 39.96
N ASN A 212 6.65 -11.47 38.83
CA ASN A 212 7.31 -12.77 38.80
C ASN A 212 8.01 -13.06 37.47
N VAL A 213 9.31 -13.28 37.62
CA VAL A 213 10.31 -13.62 36.61
C VAL A 213 10.04 -15.05 36.14
N GLY A 214 9.73 -15.22 34.85
CA GLY A 214 9.45 -16.53 34.27
C GLY A 214 10.02 -16.66 32.86
N LYS A 215 11.26 -17.16 32.77
CA LYS A 215 11.93 -17.56 31.52
C LYS A 215 11.13 -18.66 30.82
N ARG A 216 10.70 -18.47 29.56
CA ARG A 216 10.31 -19.55 28.63
C ARG A 216 10.61 -19.22 27.15
N PRO A 217 10.75 -20.24 26.29
CA PRO A 217 11.90 -20.36 25.37
C PRO A 217 11.62 -19.97 23.91
N LYS A 218 12.73 -19.79 23.17
CA LYS A 218 12.82 -19.52 21.73
C LYS A 218 12.05 -20.59 20.91
N LYS A 219 11.01 -20.17 20.17
CA LYS A 219 10.31 -21.01 19.20
C LYS A 219 11.16 -21.16 17.93
N LYS A 220 11.60 -22.39 17.64
CA LYS A 220 12.26 -22.78 16.39
C LYS A 220 11.24 -23.08 15.30
N LEU A 221 11.67 -22.79 14.07
CA LEU A 221 10.99 -22.94 12.77
C LEU A 221 10.29 -24.30 12.59
N SER A 222 8.99 -24.27 12.28
CA SER A 222 8.15 -25.44 11.97
C SER A 222 7.60 -25.36 10.54
N TRP A 223 8.47 -25.22 9.54
CA TRP A 223 8.05 -25.18 8.13
C TRP A 223 8.19 -26.52 7.38
N PHE A 224 9.01 -27.47 7.86
CA PHE A 224 9.32 -28.68 7.09
C PHE A 224 8.37 -29.88 7.26
N LYS A 225 7.24 -29.77 7.97
CA LYS A 225 6.30 -30.90 8.15
C LYS A 225 5.20 -31.04 7.08
N LYS A 226 5.24 -30.26 6.00
CA LYS A 226 4.17 -30.24 4.97
C LYS A 226 4.52 -30.89 3.60
N LEU A 227 5.64 -31.62 3.47
CA LEU A 227 6.04 -32.25 2.20
C LEU A 227 6.11 -33.79 2.21
N ALA A 228 5.54 -34.46 3.21
CA ALA A 228 5.60 -35.93 3.33
C ALA A 228 4.30 -36.68 2.93
N PHE A 229 3.45 -36.09 2.09
CA PHE A 229 2.17 -36.70 1.67
C PHE A 229 2.09 -37.01 0.16
N TRP A 230 3.14 -37.59 -0.44
CA TRP A 230 3.03 -38.21 -1.78
C TRP A 230 3.87 -39.49 -1.86
N ARG A 231 3.35 -40.54 -1.24
CA ARG A 231 3.64 -41.99 -1.41
C ARG A 231 2.54 -42.69 -0.58
N ARG A 232 1.73 -43.64 -1.03
CA ARG A 232 1.79 -44.61 -2.15
C ARG A 232 0.43 -45.36 -2.17
N SER A 233 -0.05 -45.82 -3.32
CA SER A 233 -0.93 -47.01 -3.46
C SER A 233 -1.13 -47.30 -4.96
N THR A 234 -1.09 -48.49 -5.53
CA THR A 234 -0.53 -49.84 -5.25
C THR A 234 -0.65 -50.57 -6.59
N ASP A 235 0.29 -51.47 -6.87
CA ASP A 235 0.31 -52.34 -8.04
C ASP A 235 -0.96 -53.20 -8.14
N ASP A 236 -1.36 -53.59 -9.37
CA ASP A 236 -1.27 -55.01 -9.71
C ASP A 236 -1.30 -55.32 -11.21
N THR A 237 -0.43 -56.28 -11.50
CA THR A 237 -0.08 -56.97 -12.74
C THR A 237 -1.23 -57.55 -13.58
N SER A 238 -1.08 -57.48 -14.91
CA SER A 238 -1.13 -58.69 -15.76
C SER A 238 -0.52 -58.41 -17.14
N SER A 239 0.35 -59.33 -17.52
CA SER A 239 1.14 -59.44 -18.74
C SER A 239 0.32 -59.98 -19.91
N VAL A 240 0.41 -59.39 -21.10
CA VAL A 240 0.44 -60.15 -22.37
C VAL A 240 1.34 -59.42 -23.39
N SER A 241 2.20 -60.23 -23.98
CA SER A 241 3.21 -59.98 -24.98
C SER A 241 2.63 -59.72 -26.39
N SER A 242 3.46 -59.08 -27.22
CA SER A 242 3.61 -59.26 -28.68
C SER A 242 2.99 -58.25 -29.65
N LYS A 243 3.94 -57.73 -30.47
CA LYS A 243 3.90 -57.54 -31.94
C LYS A 243 3.45 -56.19 -32.52
N THR A 244 4.46 -55.47 -33.03
CA THR A 244 4.56 -54.90 -34.39
C THR A 244 3.33 -54.20 -34.98
N SER A 245 3.44 -52.91 -35.31
CA SER A 245 3.59 -52.45 -36.70
C SER A 245 3.54 -50.92 -36.77
N SER A 246 4.50 -50.39 -37.51
CA SER A 246 4.53 -49.06 -38.12
C SER A 246 3.32 -48.82 -39.04
N THR A 247 2.79 -47.61 -39.05
CA THR A 247 2.36 -46.91 -40.28
C THR A 247 2.20 -45.42 -40.02
N ILE A 248 3.02 -44.66 -40.73
CA ILE A 248 2.81 -43.27 -41.13
C ILE A 248 1.65 -43.24 -42.12
N VAL A 249 0.75 -42.25 -42.02
CA VAL A 249 -0.03 -41.79 -43.19
C VAL A 249 -0.01 -40.27 -43.16
N ASP A 250 0.75 -39.72 -44.11
CA ASP A 250 0.61 -38.36 -44.58
C ASP A 250 -0.63 -38.24 -45.48
N SER A 251 -1.24 -37.05 -45.40
CA SER A 251 -1.75 -36.26 -46.54
C SER A 251 -3.21 -36.34 -47.01
N VAL A 252 -3.68 -35.11 -47.27
CA VAL A 252 -4.67 -34.58 -48.22
C VAL A 252 -6.17 -34.77 -47.93
N TYR A 253 -6.84 -33.65 -47.63
CA TYR A 253 -7.90 -33.06 -48.47
C TYR A 253 -7.90 -31.53 -48.34
#